data_AF-U2YWD3-F1
#
_entry.id   AF-U2YWD3-F1
#
_cell.length_a   1.000
_cell.length_b   1.000
_cell.length_c   1.000
_cell.angle_alpha   90.00
_cell.angle_beta   90.00
_cell.angle_gamma   90.00
#
_symmetry.space_group_name_H-M   'P 1'
#
loop_
_entity.id
_entity.type
_entity.pdbx_description
1 polymer ?
#
loop_
_entity_poly.entity_id
_entity_poly.type
_entity_poly.pdbx_seq_one_letter_code
_entity_poly.pdbx_strand_id
1 'polypeptide(L)'
;MPVGAANVGDLTRRVHEDGLTVAFGSPERGLPPMLGLTAEAVREFDSAQSTRAPGGFDVWLNTVPNQGSEVVRTEEAMFASLACLTLTE
;
A
#
# COMPACT_ATOMS: atom_id res chain seq x y z
N MET A 1 -0.49 -6.25 10.69
CA MET A 1 -0.07 -7.61 10.25
C MET A 1 0.41 -7.54 8.81
N PRO A 2 1.60 -8.05 8.49
CA PRO A 2 2.07 -8.16 7.10
C PRO A 2 1.15 -9.11 6.33
N VAL A 3 0.90 -8.84 5.05
CA VAL A 3 0.11 -9.75 4.21
C VAL A 3 0.93 -11.00 3.91
N GLY A 4 0.38 -12.19 4.17
CA GLY A 4 1.01 -13.48 3.94
C GLY A 4 -0.02 -14.60 3.79
N ALA A 5 0.42 -15.80 3.43
CA ALA A 5 -0.49 -16.92 3.13
C ALA A 5 -1.46 -17.26 4.28
N ALA A 6 -1.05 -17.03 5.53
CA ALA A 6 -1.86 -17.32 6.71
C ALA A 6 -3.04 -16.35 6.93
N ASN A 7 -2.99 -15.13 6.39
CA ASN A 7 -4.01 -14.10 6.62
C ASN A 7 -4.63 -13.55 5.32
N VAL A 8 -4.20 -14.06 4.16
CA VAL A 8 -4.71 -13.61 2.86
C VAL A 8 -6.21 -13.90 2.69
N GLY A 9 -6.71 -15.05 3.17
CA GLY A 9 -8.12 -15.40 3.06
C GLY A 9 -9.05 -14.44 3.81
N ASP A 10 -8.67 -14.08 5.04
CA ASP A 10 -9.41 -13.09 5.84
C ASP A 10 -9.35 -11.69 5.22
N LEU A 11 -8.21 -11.32 4.65
CA LEU A 11 -8.05 -10.06 3.93
C LEU A 11 -8.95 -10.01 2.70
N THR A 12 -8.98 -11.07 1.88
CA THR A 12 -9.84 -11.18 0.70
C THR A 12 -11.32 -11.10 1.08
N ARG A 13 -11.76 -11.81 2.13
CA ARG A 13 -13.14 -11.74 2.61
C ARG A 13 -13.52 -10.33 3.03
N ARG A 14 -12.69 -9.65 3.83
CA ARG A 14 -12.91 -8.26 4.24
C ARG A 14 -12.95 -7.30 3.05
N VAL A 15 -12.04 -7.45 2.09
CA VAL A 15 -12.04 -6.64 0.87
C VAL A 15 -13.35 -6.82 0.09
N HIS A 16 -13.88 -8.04 0.04
CA HIS A 16 -15.16 -8.31 -0.62
C HIS A 16 -16.37 -7.75 0.15
N GLU A 17 -16.37 -7.83 1.49
CA GLU A 17 -17.48 -7.36 2.33
C GLU A 17 -17.49 -5.85 2.56
N ASP A 18 -16.32 -5.27 2.84
CA ASP A 18 -16.15 -3.87 3.26
C ASP A 18 -15.64 -2.96 2.12
N GLY A 19 -15.17 -3.55 1.03
CA GLY A 19 -14.49 -2.85 -0.06
C GLY A 19 -12.99 -2.64 0.18
N LEU A 20 -12.28 -2.18 -0.87
CA LEU A 20 -10.86 -1.81 -0.81
C LEU A 20 -10.68 -0.40 -1.37
N THR A 21 -9.97 0.45 -0.64
CA THR A 21 -9.48 1.74 -1.12
C THR A 21 -7.98 1.68 -1.32
N VAL A 22 -7.52 2.02 -2.52
CA VAL A 22 -6.09 2.18 -2.83
C VAL A 22 -5.83 3.65 -3.10
N ALA A 23 -4.91 4.24 -2.35
CA ALA A 23 -4.53 5.64 -2.49
C ALA A 23 -3.14 5.76 -3.14
N PHE A 24 -3.02 6.64 -4.13
CA PHE A 24 -1.78 6.94 -4.81
C PHE A 24 -1.36 8.38 -4.52
N GLY A 25 -0.07 8.58 -4.31
CA GLY A 25 0.53 9.92 -4.23
C GLY A 25 0.82 10.50 -5.61
N SER A 26 1.16 11.78 -5.65
CA SER A 26 1.70 12.40 -6.88
C SER A 26 3.13 11.95 -7.15
N PRO A 27 3.58 11.85 -8.41
CA PRO A 27 4.92 11.34 -8.73
C PRO A 27 6.05 12.11 -8.05
N GLU A 28 5.95 13.44 -7.99
CA GLU A 28 7.02 14.31 -7.46
C GLU A 28 7.01 14.44 -5.93
N ARG A 29 5.93 14.01 -5.26
CA ARG A 29 5.71 14.26 -3.82
C ARG A 29 5.47 13.00 -3.00
N GLY A 30 4.93 11.95 -3.61
CA GLY A 30 4.40 10.80 -2.91
C GLY A 30 3.16 11.12 -2.06
N LEU A 31 2.66 10.10 -1.38
CA LEU A 31 1.48 10.19 -0.50
C LEU A 31 1.81 10.67 0.93
N PRO A 32 2.94 10.28 1.57
CA PRO A 32 3.20 10.67 2.96
C PRO A 32 3.20 12.21 3.19
N PRO A 33 3.87 13.03 2.36
CA PRO A 33 3.83 14.48 2.57
C PRO A 33 2.45 15.12 2.36
N MET A 34 1.56 14.48 1.59
CA MET A 34 0.16 14.94 1.45
C MET A 34 -0.63 14.80 2.75
N LEU A 35 -0.23 13.86 3.61
CA LEU A 35 -0.87 13.55 4.89
C LEU A 35 -0.13 14.18 6.09
N GLY A 36 0.87 15.03 5.82
CA GLY A 36 1.71 15.62 6.88
C GLY A 36 2.67 14.62 7.53
N LEU A 37 3.01 13.52 6.83
CA LEU A 37 3.92 12.48 7.30
C LEU A 37 5.26 12.55 6.60
N THR A 38 6.29 12.00 7.24
CA THR A 38 7.60 11.73 6.61
C THR A 38 7.61 10.34 5.98
N ALA A 39 8.49 10.12 5.00
CA ALA A 39 8.66 8.79 4.41
C ALA A 39 9.26 7.79 5.42
N GLU A 40 10.10 8.27 6.32
CA GLU A 40 10.70 7.53 7.43
C GLU A 40 9.62 6.97 8.35
N ALA A 41 8.61 7.79 8.73
CA ALA A 41 7.51 7.35 9.59
C ALA A 41 6.71 6.20 8.98
N VAL A 42 6.60 6.16 7.64
CA VAL A 42 5.97 5.04 6.93
C VAL A 42 6.89 3.82 6.88
N ARG A 43 8.19 3.99 6.65
CA ARG A 43 9.15 2.88 6.56
C ARG A 43 9.40 2.21 7.91
N GLU A 44 9.38 2.97 9.00
CA GLU A 44 9.57 2.48 10.37
C GLU A 44 8.29 1.86 10.95
N PHE A 45 7.17 1.93 10.24
CA PHE A 45 5.94 1.30 10.67
C PHE A 45 6.12 -0.22 10.77
N ASP A 46 6.13 -0.71 12.01
CA ASP A 46 6.07 -2.12 12.32
C ASP A 46 4.64 -2.53 12.64
N SER A 47 4.08 -3.34 11.74
CA SER A 47 2.72 -3.85 11.88
C SER A 47 2.55 -4.91 12.98
N ALA A 48 3.65 -5.33 13.65
CA ALA A 48 3.64 -6.10 14.88
C ALA A 48 3.42 -5.22 16.13
N GLN A 49 3.73 -3.93 16.05
CA GLN A 49 3.60 -2.98 17.16
C GLN A 49 2.32 -2.13 17.09
N SER A 50 1.77 -1.93 15.89
CA SER A 50 0.50 -1.22 15.69
C SER A 50 -0.33 -1.87 14.59
N THR A 51 -1.64 -1.94 14.80
CA THR A 51 -2.61 -2.44 13.82
C THR A 51 -3.05 -1.40 12.81
N ARG A 52 -2.81 -0.11 13.09
CA ARG A 52 -3.13 1.00 12.18
C ARG A 52 -1.85 1.63 11.67
N ALA A 53 -1.74 1.70 10.35
CA ALA A 53 -0.60 2.33 9.71
C ALA A 53 -0.72 3.87 9.76
N PRO A 54 0.41 4.60 9.67
CA PRO A 54 0.39 6.07 9.65
C PRO A 54 -0.54 6.62 8.57
N GLY A 55 -1.17 7.76 8.85
CA GLY A 55 -2.01 8.46 7.85
C GLY A 55 -3.43 7.90 7.70
N GLY A 56 -3.84 7.02 8.61
CA GLY A 56 -5.21 6.54 8.67
C GLY A 56 -5.49 5.28 7.84
N PHE A 57 -4.48 4.70 7.19
CA PHE A 57 -4.58 3.46 6.42
C PHE A 57 -4.39 2.21 7.29
N ASP A 58 -4.88 1.08 6.78
CA ASP A 58 -4.62 -0.23 7.38
C ASP A 58 -3.20 -0.74 7.05
N VAL A 59 -2.68 -0.40 5.88
CA VAL A 59 -1.38 -0.88 5.39
C VAL A 59 -0.74 0.11 4.42
N TRP A 60 0.59 0.15 4.41
CA TRP A 60 1.40 0.75 3.35
C TRP A 60 2.08 -0.36 2.56
N LEU A 61 2.05 -0.28 1.23
CA LEU A 61 2.55 -1.32 0.34
C LEU A 61 3.48 -0.72 -0.72
N ASN A 62 4.63 -1.36 -0.95
CA ASN A 62 5.45 -1.14 -2.13
C ASN A 62 5.13 -2.24 -3.15
N THR A 63 4.41 -1.91 -4.22
CA THR A 63 4.03 -2.86 -5.28
C THR A 63 5.04 -2.94 -6.42
N VAL A 64 6.09 -2.11 -6.43
CA VAL A 64 7.15 -2.12 -7.46
C VAL A 64 8.52 -2.20 -6.76
N PRO A 65 8.84 -3.32 -6.10
CA PRO A 65 10.14 -3.49 -5.47
C PRO A 65 11.24 -3.46 -6.53
N ASN A 66 12.37 -2.83 -6.22
CA ASN A 66 13.50 -2.69 -7.14
C ASN A 66 13.11 -2.08 -8.51
N GLN A 67 12.24 -1.06 -8.52
CA GLN A 67 11.63 -0.45 -9.71
C GLN A 67 12.61 -0.02 -10.83
N GLY A 68 13.91 0.13 -10.55
CA GLY A 68 14.94 0.45 -11.54
C GLY A 68 14.89 1.87 -12.11
N SER A 69 13.77 2.59 -11.96
CA SER A 69 13.62 4.02 -12.23
C SER A 69 13.75 4.85 -10.95
N GLU A 70 14.01 6.15 -11.07
CA GLU A 70 13.97 7.08 -9.94
C GLU A 70 12.52 7.28 -9.43
N VAL A 71 11.56 7.40 -10.35
CA VAL A 71 10.14 7.62 -10.05
C VAL A 71 9.29 6.66 -10.89
N VAL A 72 8.21 6.16 -10.31
CA VAL A 72 7.11 5.50 -11.03
C VAL A 72 5.99 6.52 -11.18
N ARG A 73 5.54 6.78 -12.40
CA ARG A 73 4.44 7.72 -12.63
C ARG A 73 3.14 7.15 -12.05
N THR A 74 2.20 8.02 -11.69
CA THR A 74 0.96 7.57 -11.02
C THR A 74 0.17 6.60 -11.89
N GLU A 75 0.14 6.79 -13.21
CA GLU A 75 -0.52 5.89 -14.16
C GLU A 75 0.13 4.49 -14.19
N GLU A 76 1.47 4.42 -14.17
CA GLU A 76 2.23 3.16 -14.16
C GLU A 76 2.05 2.44 -12.82
N ALA A 77 2.11 3.20 -11.72
CA ALA A 77 1.89 2.70 -10.37
C ALA A 77 0.47 2.13 -10.23
N MET A 78 -0.54 2.80 -10.79
CA MET A 78 -1.92 2.31 -10.78
C MET A 78 -2.02 0.94 -11.47
N PHE A 79 -1.46 0.79 -12.67
CA PHE A 79 -1.47 -0.49 -13.37
C PHE A 79 -0.72 -1.59 -12.61
N ALA A 80 0.48 -1.30 -12.14
CA ALA A 80 1.28 -2.28 -11.39
C ALA A 80 0.60 -2.70 -10.08
N SER A 81 0.11 -1.74 -9.30
CA SER A 81 -0.54 -2.02 -8.02
C SER A 81 -1.86 -2.77 -8.21
N LEU A 82 -2.72 -2.31 -9.12
CA LEU A 82 -4.01 -2.97 -9.33
C LEU A 82 -3.83 -4.37 -9.90
N ALA A 83 -2.91 -4.58 -10.85
CA ALA A 83 -2.62 -5.94 -11.35
C ALA A 83 -2.19 -6.91 -10.24
N CYS A 84 -1.38 -6.45 -9.28
CA CYS A 84 -1.02 -7.25 -8.10
C CYS A 84 -2.20 -7.52 -7.16
N LEU A 85 -3.12 -6.57 -7.02
CA LEU A 85 -4.28 -6.66 -6.12
C LEU A 85 -5.48 -7.37 -6.75
N THR A 86 -5.54 -7.47 -8.08
CA THR A 86 -6.56 -8.20 -8.84
C THR A 86 -6.13 -9.63 -9.16
N LEU A 87 -5.15 -10.21 -8.47
CA LEU A 87 -4.76 -11.64 -8.59
C LEU A 87 -5.85 -12.61 -8.05
N THR A 88 -7.11 -12.26 -8.20
CA THR A 88 -8.25 -13.16 -8.19
C THR A 88 -8.70 -13.37 -9.63
N GLU A 89 -7.95 -14.19 -10.37
CA GLU A 89 -8.56 -15.14 -11.32
C GLU A 89 -8.29 -16.55 -10.82
#